data_AF-A0A821UPN6-F1
#
_entry.id   AF-A0A821UPN6-F1
#
_cell.length_a   1.000
_cell.length_b   1.000
_cell.length_c   1.000
_cell.angle_alpha   90.00
_cell.angle_beta   90.00
_cell.angle_gamma   90.00
#
_symmetry.space_group_name_H-M   'P 1'
#
loop_
_entity.id
_entity.type
_entity.pdbx_description
1 polymer ?
#
loop_
_entity_poly.entity_id
_entity_poly.type
_entity_poly.pdbx_seq_one_letter_code
_entity_poly.pdbx_strand_id
1 'polypeptide(L)'
;MKHLSIKINDLPDEILTIILEKLSNIDELYSLIRVNRRQNPIGRDSIFTSHLKLICFLNDFTYPLPALILDRFCLQILPEIHHKIKCLDLESTSMNRILLASNYPNLYKLGLHGLDIEKAVSLVIFKGDDARLANIPKCPSQYSSRVDYCLPNVNHYFS
;
A
#
# COMPACT_ATOMS: atom_id res chain seq x y z
N MET A 1 -21.29 -33.91 -26.79
CA MET A 1 -21.67 -32.94 -25.74
C MET A 1 -21.18 -31.56 -26.17
N LYS A 2 -22.08 -30.59 -26.35
CA LYS A 2 -21.69 -29.20 -26.66
C LYS A 2 -21.26 -28.53 -25.36
N HIS A 3 -19.99 -28.18 -25.23
CA HIS A 3 -19.54 -27.31 -24.15
C HIS A 3 -20.15 -25.92 -24.40
N LEU A 4 -21.06 -25.50 -23.52
CA LEU A 4 -21.50 -24.10 -23.47
C LEU A 4 -20.34 -23.30 -22.86
N SER A 5 -19.60 -22.57 -23.69
CA SER A 5 -18.69 -21.53 -23.21
C SER A 5 -19.53 -20.32 -22.81
N ILE A 6 -19.97 -20.30 -21.56
CA ILE A 6 -20.59 -19.10 -20.99
C ILE A 6 -19.52 -18.01 -20.99
N LYS A 7 -19.74 -16.93 -21.74
CA LYS A 7 -18.83 -15.80 -21.69
C LYS A 7 -19.08 -15.08 -20.37
N ILE A 8 -18.02 -14.61 -19.73
CA ILE A 8 -18.11 -13.89 -18.44
C ILE A 8 -19.04 -12.67 -18.52
N ASN A 9 -19.17 -12.07 -19.70
CA ASN A 9 -20.05 -10.93 -19.97
C ASN A 9 -21.54 -11.28 -19.95
N ASP A 10 -21.90 -12.56 -20.05
CA ASP A 10 -23.29 -13.04 -20.03
C ASP A 10 -23.79 -13.29 -18.60
N LEU A 11 -22.91 -13.13 -17.60
CA LEU A 11 -23.26 -13.29 -16.19
C LEU A 11 -24.03 -12.07 -15.64
N PRO A 12 -24.93 -12.28 -14.67
CA PRO A 12 -25.53 -11.20 -13.88
C PRO A 12 -24.48 -10.44 -13.07
N ASP A 13 -24.76 -9.17 -12.77
CA ASP A 13 -23.82 -8.29 -12.06
C ASP A 13 -23.54 -8.79 -10.63
N GLU A 14 -24.50 -9.46 -9.98
CA GLU A 14 -24.35 -10.06 -8.66
C GLU A 14 -23.32 -11.20 -8.67
N ILE A 15 -23.38 -12.05 -9.69
CA ILE A 15 -22.45 -13.17 -9.85
C ILE A 15 -21.06 -12.65 -10.18
N LEU A 16 -20.97 -11.63 -11.06
CA LEU A 16 -19.71 -10.95 -11.35
C LEU A 16 -19.11 -10.38 -10.07
N THR A 17 -19.90 -9.69 -9.25
CA THR A 17 -19.45 -9.12 -7.97
C THR A 17 -18.85 -10.19 -7.06
N ILE A 18 -19.51 -11.34 -6.88
CA ILE A 18 -19.01 -12.44 -6.05
C ILE A 18 -17.70 -13.04 -6.62
N ILE A 19 -17.61 -13.18 -7.94
CA ILE A 19 -16.38 -13.66 -8.59
C ILE A 19 -15.25 -12.64 -8.34
N LEU A 20 -15.49 -11.36 -8.61
CA LEU A 20 -14.51 -10.30 -8.43
C LEU A 20 -14.04 -10.15 -6.98
N GLU A 21 -14.93 -10.40 -6.02
CA GLU A 21 -14.62 -10.33 -4.59
C GLU A 21 -13.61 -11.42 -4.20
N LYS A 22 -13.76 -12.62 -4.78
CA LYS A 22 -12.83 -13.74 -4.58
C LYS A 22 -11.53 -13.58 -5.35
N LEU A 23 -11.56 -12.81 -6.42
CA LEU A 23 -10.42 -12.60 -7.30
C LEU A 23 -9.35 -11.74 -6.63
N SER A 24 -9.70 -10.64 -5.94
CA SER A 24 -8.87 -9.85 -5.00
C SER A 24 -7.41 -9.54 -5.38
N ASN A 25 -6.99 -9.84 -6.62
CA ASN A 25 -5.66 -9.67 -7.13
C ASN A 25 -5.67 -8.46 -8.06
N ILE A 26 -4.72 -7.55 -7.88
CA ILE A 26 -4.71 -6.29 -8.61
C ILE A 26 -4.61 -6.44 -10.12
N ASP A 27 -3.98 -7.52 -10.57
CA ASP A 27 -3.87 -7.83 -11.99
C ASP A 27 -5.26 -7.99 -12.62
N GLU A 28 -6.24 -8.47 -11.86
CA GLU A 28 -7.62 -8.63 -12.31
C GLU A 28 -8.38 -7.31 -12.21
N LEU A 29 -8.25 -6.55 -11.12
CA LEU A 29 -8.84 -5.20 -11.01
C LEU A 29 -8.33 -4.28 -12.14
N TYR A 30 -7.05 -4.33 -12.45
CA TYR A 30 -6.45 -3.59 -13.55
C TYR A 30 -6.95 -4.08 -14.92
N SER A 31 -7.16 -5.38 -15.08
CA SER A 31 -7.74 -5.96 -16.31
C SER A 31 -9.22 -5.62 -16.48
N LEU A 32 -9.95 -5.38 -15.39
CA LEU A 32 -11.40 -5.08 -15.42
C LEU A 32 -11.69 -3.59 -15.61
N ILE A 33 -10.92 -2.72 -14.96
CA ILE A 33 -11.07 -1.27 -15.03
C ILE A 33 -10.45 -0.77 -16.35
N ARG A 34 -11.19 -0.94 -17.45
CA ARG A 34 -11.10 -0.29 -18.78
C ARG A 34 -11.40 -1.24 -19.93
N VAL A 35 -11.19 -2.54 -19.76
CA VAL A 35 -11.43 -3.51 -20.86
C VAL A 35 -12.92 -3.62 -21.17
N ASN A 36 -13.79 -3.45 -20.16
CA ASN A 36 -15.23 -3.51 -20.36
C ASN A 36 -15.95 -2.37 -19.65
N ARG A 37 -16.59 -1.47 -20.43
CA ARG A 37 -17.34 -0.33 -19.87
C ARG A 37 -18.43 -0.74 -18.88
N ARG A 38 -19.00 -1.95 -19.04
CA ARG A 38 -20.01 -2.50 -18.13
C ARG A 38 -19.43 -2.82 -16.74
N GLN A 39 -18.14 -3.12 -16.64
CA GLN A 39 -17.48 -3.47 -15.38
C GLN A 39 -16.89 -2.26 -14.66
N ASN A 40 -16.77 -1.10 -15.33
CA ASN A 40 -16.29 0.14 -14.72
C ASN A 40 -17.10 0.57 -13.47
N PRO A 41 -18.45 0.49 -13.44
CA PRO A 41 -19.21 0.81 -12.24
C PRO A 41 -18.90 -0.16 -11.09
N ILE A 42 -18.78 -1.45 -11.40
CA ILE A 42 -18.52 -2.51 -10.42
C ILE A 42 -17.12 -2.32 -9.81
N GLY A 43 -16.10 -2.09 -10.63
CA GLY A 43 -14.74 -1.82 -10.15
C GLY A 43 -14.60 -0.53 -9.33
N ARG A 44 -15.60 0.36 -9.40
CA ARG A 44 -15.68 1.60 -8.60
C ARG A 44 -16.58 1.46 -7.38
N ASP A 45 -17.20 0.31 -7.15
CA ASP A 45 -18.02 0.08 -5.97
C ASP A 45 -17.14 0.17 -4.70
N SER A 46 -17.73 0.70 -3.64
CA SER A 46 -17.14 0.75 -2.31
C SER A 46 -16.70 -0.64 -1.80
N ILE A 47 -17.37 -1.72 -2.21
CA ILE A 47 -17.03 -3.08 -1.79
C ILE A 47 -15.59 -3.43 -2.23
N PHE A 48 -15.22 -3.08 -3.46
CA PHE A 48 -13.88 -3.38 -4.01
C PHE A 48 -12.85 -2.30 -3.72
N THR A 49 -13.30 -1.05 -3.60
CA THR A 49 -12.38 0.10 -3.48
C THR A 49 -12.10 0.47 -2.03
N SER A 50 -12.92 0.04 -1.05
CA SER A 50 -12.69 0.37 0.35
C SER A 50 -11.45 -0.32 0.94
N HIS A 51 -11.12 -1.51 0.45
CA HIS A 51 -9.96 -2.30 0.85
C HIS A 51 -9.10 -2.60 -0.38
N LEU A 52 -8.05 -1.80 -0.58
CA LEU A 52 -7.16 -1.97 -1.73
C LEU A 52 -5.84 -2.60 -1.29
N LYS A 53 -5.44 -3.69 -1.95
CA LYS A 53 -4.19 -4.42 -1.67
C LYS A 53 -3.23 -4.35 -2.85
N LEU A 54 -2.34 -3.36 -2.84
CA LEU A 54 -1.26 -3.07 -3.81
C LEU A 54 -0.02 -3.97 -3.60
N ILE A 55 -0.25 -5.28 -3.53
CA ILE A 55 0.79 -6.30 -3.30
C ILE A 55 0.53 -7.53 -4.18
N CYS A 56 1.59 -8.13 -4.71
CA CYS A 56 1.50 -9.38 -5.47
C CYS A 56 2.07 -10.52 -4.62
N PHE A 57 1.33 -11.64 -4.52
CA PHE A 57 1.79 -12.84 -3.82
C PHE A 57 2.15 -13.92 -4.83
N LEU A 58 3.38 -14.42 -4.75
CA LEU A 58 3.81 -15.58 -5.52
C LEU A 58 4.65 -16.48 -4.60
N ASN A 59 4.16 -17.71 -4.35
CA ASN A 59 4.81 -18.70 -3.48
C ASN A 59 5.16 -18.15 -2.08
N ASP A 60 4.20 -17.52 -1.40
CA ASP A 60 4.36 -16.87 -0.08
C ASP A 60 5.30 -15.66 -0.03
N PHE A 61 5.94 -15.29 -1.14
CA PHE A 61 6.72 -14.07 -1.25
C PHE A 61 5.85 -12.91 -1.71
N THR A 62 6.08 -11.74 -1.10
CA THR A 62 5.47 -10.48 -1.54
C THR A 62 6.41 -9.80 -2.54
N TYR A 63 5.89 -9.56 -3.75
CA TYR A 63 6.63 -8.85 -4.80
C TYR A 63 6.03 -7.45 -5.02
N PRO A 64 6.88 -6.45 -5.31
CA PRO A 64 6.39 -5.15 -5.74
C PRO A 64 5.67 -5.27 -7.08
N LEU A 65 4.63 -4.46 -7.27
CA LEU A 65 3.98 -4.33 -8.57
C LEU A 65 4.99 -3.80 -9.61
N PRO A 66 4.96 -4.31 -10.85
CA PRO A 66 5.75 -3.75 -11.93
C PRO A 66 5.53 -2.23 -12.05
N ALA A 67 6.61 -1.46 -12.14
CA ALA A 67 6.56 0.01 -12.09
C ALA A 67 5.57 0.62 -13.11
N LEU A 68 5.48 0.03 -14.31
CA LEU A 68 4.54 0.45 -15.36
C LEU A 68 3.07 0.28 -14.96
N ILE A 69 2.74 -0.83 -14.28
CA ILE A 69 1.38 -1.09 -13.78
C ILE A 69 1.06 -0.10 -12.67
N LEU A 70 2.02 0.09 -11.75
CA LEU A 70 1.87 1.02 -10.64
C LEU A 70 1.65 2.47 -11.13
N ASP A 71 2.44 2.95 -12.08
CA ASP A 71 2.29 4.30 -12.65
C ASP A 71 0.91 4.50 -13.27
N ARG A 72 0.47 3.53 -14.08
CA ARG A 72 -0.84 3.61 -14.71
C ARG A 72 -1.96 3.59 -13.68
N PHE A 73 -1.84 2.74 -12.66
CA PHE A 73 -2.80 2.70 -11.57
C PHE A 73 -2.89 4.06 -10.85
N CYS A 74 -1.75 4.64 -10.49
CA CYS A 74 -1.67 5.94 -9.82
C CYS A 74 -2.22 7.08 -10.67
N LEU A 75 -2.01 7.06 -11.99
CA LEU A 75 -2.45 8.14 -12.89
C LEU A 75 -3.90 8.00 -13.36
N GLN A 76 -4.43 6.79 -13.50
CA GLN A 76 -5.70 6.55 -14.19
C GLN A 76 -6.82 6.06 -13.27
N ILE A 77 -6.50 5.22 -12.30
CA ILE A 77 -7.50 4.55 -11.46
C ILE A 77 -7.62 5.27 -10.13
N LEU A 78 -6.48 5.53 -9.49
CA LEU A 78 -6.40 6.11 -8.16
C LEU A 78 -7.16 7.45 -8.03
N PRO A 79 -7.06 8.42 -8.97
CA PRO A 79 -7.79 9.68 -8.87
C PRO A 79 -9.31 9.53 -8.92
N GLU A 80 -9.83 8.40 -9.39
CA GLU A 80 -11.27 8.14 -9.43
C GLU A 80 -11.80 7.48 -8.15
N ILE A 81 -10.94 6.72 -7.44
CA ILE A 81 -11.36 5.87 -6.31
C ILE A 81 -10.75 6.27 -4.97
N HIS A 82 -9.76 7.18 -4.92
CA HIS A 82 -9.01 7.51 -3.70
C HIS A 82 -9.89 7.91 -2.50
N HIS A 83 -10.99 8.63 -2.76
CA HIS A 83 -11.94 9.04 -1.72
C HIS A 83 -12.75 7.89 -1.14
N LYS A 84 -12.78 6.70 -1.78
CA LYS A 84 -13.49 5.52 -1.30
C LYS A 84 -12.58 4.57 -0.50
N ILE A 85 -11.27 4.71 -0.66
CA ILE A 85 -10.27 3.85 -0.02
C ILE A 85 -10.26 4.14 1.48
N LYS A 86 -10.53 3.09 2.25
CA LYS A 86 -10.55 3.11 3.72
C LYS A 86 -9.34 2.40 4.31
N CYS A 87 -8.89 1.33 3.66
CA CYS A 87 -7.66 0.64 3.99
C CYS A 87 -6.85 0.37 2.72
N LEU A 88 -5.55 0.56 2.86
CA LEU A 88 -4.59 0.42 1.78
C LEU A 88 -3.43 -0.46 2.28
N ASP A 89 -3.29 -1.66 1.72
CA ASP A 89 -2.12 -2.49 1.95
C ASP A 89 -1.19 -2.33 0.75
N LEU A 90 0.07 -2.02 0.97
CA LEU A 90 1.02 -1.75 -0.11
C LEU A 90 2.43 -2.24 0.22
N GLU A 91 3.22 -2.45 -0.82
CA GLU A 91 4.63 -2.79 -0.68
C GLU A 91 5.45 -1.51 -0.38
N SER A 92 6.44 -1.62 0.52
CA SER A 92 7.21 -0.50 1.06
C SER A 92 7.91 0.38 0.00
N THR A 93 8.48 -0.20 -1.06
CA THR A 93 9.15 0.54 -2.14
C THR A 93 8.16 1.32 -3.01
N SER A 94 6.89 0.90 -3.02
CA SER A 94 5.82 1.55 -3.78
C SER A 94 5.13 2.67 -2.99
N MET A 95 5.31 2.72 -1.66
CA MET A 95 4.62 3.63 -0.75
C MET A 95 4.67 5.09 -1.19
N ASN A 96 5.87 5.63 -1.40
CA ASN A 96 6.03 7.06 -1.74
C ASN A 96 5.28 7.42 -3.02
N ARG A 97 5.29 6.53 -4.03
CA ARG A 97 4.61 6.80 -5.31
C ARG A 97 3.10 6.84 -5.13
N ILE A 98 2.55 5.91 -4.36
CA ILE A 98 1.10 5.79 -4.13
C ILE A 98 0.60 6.93 -3.25
N LEU A 99 1.25 7.17 -2.11
CA LEU A 99 0.83 8.18 -1.15
C LEU A 99 0.95 9.62 -1.69
N LEU A 100 1.90 9.87 -2.61
CA LEU A 100 2.03 11.17 -3.28
C LEU A 100 1.04 11.35 -4.44
N ALA A 101 0.49 10.26 -4.99
CA ALA A 101 -0.37 10.33 -6.17
C ALA A 101 -1.79 10.83 -5.88
N SER A 102 -2.26 10.76 -4.63
CA SER A 102 -3.62 11.17 -4.26
C SER A 102 -3.77 11.50 -2.78
N ASN A 103 -4.79 12.29 -2.45
CA ASN A 103 -5.20 12.53 -1.06
C ASN A 103 -6.23 11.47 -0.64
N TYR A 104 -6.06 10.80 0.49
CA TYR A 104 -6.96 9.73 0.92
C TYR A 104 -7.79 10.14 2.14
N PRO A 105 -8.88 10.92 1.97
CA PRO A 105 -9.60 11.52 3.09
C PRO A 105 -10.26 10.51 4.04
N ASN A 106 -10.53 9.29 3.56
CA ASN A 106 -11.21 8.24 4.33
C ASN A 106 -10.28 7.11 4.78
N LEU A 107 -8.97 7.24 4.55
CA LEU A 107 -7.99 6.21 4.90
C LEU A 107 -7.74 6.19 6.42
N TYR A 108 -8.10 5.09 7.08
CA TYR A 108 -7.84 4.90 8.50
C TYR A 108 -6.85 3.77 8.78
N LYS A 109 -6.54 2.92 7.78
CA LYS A 109 -5.57 1.83 7.91
C LYS A 109 -4.62 1.79 6.72
N LEU A 110 -3.33 1.78 7.02
CA LEU A 110 -2.24 1.61 6.05
C LEU A 110 -1.44 0.37 6.46
N GLY A 111 -1.45 -0.66 5.63
CA GLY A 111 -0.59 -1.84 5.77
C GLY A 111 0.64 -1.71 4.90
N LEU A 112 1.83 -1.96 5.46
CA LEU A 112 3.09 -1.95 4.73
C LEU A 112 3.70 -3.36 4.74
N HIS A 113 4.00 -3.85 3.55
CA HIS A 113 4.63 -5.16 3.32
C HIS A 113 6.05 -5.00 2.77
N GLY A 114 6.87 -6.03 2.97
CA GLY A 114 8.26 -6.01 2.48
C GLY A 114 9.15 -5.01 3.22
N LEU A 115 8.76 -4.59 4.43
CA LEU A 115 9.64 -3.80 5.29
C LEU A 115 10.80 -4.69 5.72
N ASP A 116 11.99 -4.31 5.28
CA ASP A 116 13.21 -4.77 5.92
C ASP A 116 13.16 -4.34 7.40
N ILE A 117 13.55 -5.22 8.31
CA ILE A 117 13.45 -4.99 9.76
C ILE A 117 14.17 -3.69 10.14
N GLU A 118 15.30 -3.40 9.50
CA GLU A 118 16.04 -2.15 9.69
C GLU A 118 15.24 -0.90 9.29
N LYS A 119 14.39 -1.00 8.26
CA LYS A 119 13.50 0.09 7.81
C LYS A 119 12.20 0.17 8.61
N ALA A 120 11.75 -0.94 9.19
CA ALA A 120 10.56 -0.95 10.05
C ALA A 120 10.81 -0.11 11.33
N VAL A 121 12.02 -0.17 11.89
CA VAL A 121 12.39 0.59 13.09
C VAL A 121 12.31 2.10 12.87
N SER A 122 12.64 2.61 11.68
CA SER A 122 12.55 4.05 11.38
C SER A 122 11.13 4.55 11.14
N LEU A 123 10.20 3.66 10.76
CA LEU A 123 8.79 4.01 10.49
C LEU A 123 7.95 4.15 11.77
N VAL A 124 8.34 3.48 12.87
CA VAL A 124 7.64 3.55 14.17
C VAL A 124 7.71 4.96 14.80
N ILE A 125 8.60 5.84 14.31
CA ILE A 125 8.78 7.19 14.85
C ILE A 125 7.68 8.17 14.37
N PHE A 126 6.84 7.81 13.38
CA PHE A 126 5.86 8.75 12.80
C PHE A 126 4.42 8.67 13.35
N LYS A 127 4.15 7.87 14.40
CA LYS A 127 2.88 7.95 15.13
C LYS A 127 3.09 8.54 16.52
N GLY A 128 3.27 9.86 16.54
CA GLY A 128 3.39 10.66 17.75
C GLY A 128 3.48 12.14 17.41
N ASP A 129 2.31 12.70 17.10
CA ASP A 129 1.95 14.10 17.32
C ASP A 129 2.43 15.17 16.33
N ASP A 130 1.44 15.80 15.70
CA ASP A 130 1.53 17.25 15.51
C ASP A 130 1.77 17.91 16.88
N ALA A 131 2.81 18.74 16.92
CA ALA A 131 3.17 19.69 17.97
C ALA A 131 3.91 19.15 19.22
N ARG A 132 5.22 18.94 19.07
CA ARG A 132 6.27 19.77 19.73
C ARG A 132 7.67 19.19 19.48
N LEU A 133 8.53 19.95 18.80
CA LEU A 133 9.98 19.86 19.03
C LEU A 133 10.25 20.21 20.50
N ALA A 134 10.34 19.21 21.37
CA ALA A 134 10.76 19.42 22.75
C ALA A 134 11.58 18.23 23.27
N ASN A 135 12.89 18.50 23.42
CA ASN A 135 13.84 17.80 24.28
C ASN A 135 14.28 16.39 23.85
N ILE A 136 15.22 16.36 22.91
CA ILE A 136 16.20 15.26 22.84
C ILE A 136 16.96 15.24 24.18
N PRO A 137 16.98 14.13 24.94
CA PRO A 137 17.81 14.02 26.13
C PRO A 137 19.29 14.17 25.72
N LYS A 138 19.98 15.16 26.30
CA LYS A 138 21.42 15.34 26.05
C LYS A 138 22.17 14.12 26.57
N CYS A 139 22.95 13.47 25.69
CA CYS A 139 23.84 12.39 26.12
C CYS A 139 24.82 12.90 27.20
N PRO A 140 25.13 12.09 28.23
CA PRO A 140 26.20 12.39 29.18
C PRO A 140 27.53 12.63 28.42
N SER A 141 28.42 13.46 28.97
CA SER A 141 29.65 13.95 28.29
C SER A 141 30.62 12.88 27.78
N GLN A 142 30.41 11.61 28.13
CA GLN A 142 31.21 10.46 27.72
C GLN A 142 30.66 9.74 26.47
N TYR A 143 29.54 10.22 25.93
CA TYR A 143 28.83 9.59 24.81
C TYR A 143 28.62 10.58 23.66
N SER A 144 28.79 10.10 22.43
CA SER A 144 28.49 10.88 21.22
C SER A 144 27.02 10.71 20.82
N SER A 145 26.35 11.80 20.45
CA SER A 145 24.97 11.78 19.97
C SER A 145 24.92 11.38 18.49
N ARG A 146 24.43 10.18 18.21
CA ARG A 146 23.76 9.87 16.93
C ARG A 146 22.27 9.73 17.21
N VAL A 147 21.47 10.08 16.21
CA VAL A 147 20.07 10.55 16.29
C VAL A 147 19.15 9.74 17.22
N ASP A 148 19.44 8.46 17.52
CA ASP A 148 18.53 7.61 18.29
C ASP A 148 19.15 6.87 19.50
N TYR A 149 20.45 7.00 19.82
CA TYR A 149 21.05 6.44 21.05
C TYR A 149 22.48 6.96 21.34
N CYS A 150 22.87 6.95 22.61
CA CYS A 150 24.20 7.36 23.07
C CYS A 150 25.22 6.22 22.88
N LEU A 151 26.24 6.42 22.02
CA LEU A 151 27.35 5.47 21.85
C LEU A 151 28.55 5.86 22.73
N PRO A 152 29.20 4.92 23.43
CA PRO A 152 30.38 5.21 24.22
C PRO A 152 31.49 5.76 23.32
N ASN A 153 32.08 6.89 23.72
CA ASN A 153 33.10 7.55 22.92
C ASN A 153 34.40 6.73 22.93
N VAL A 154 34.69 6.05 21.84
CA VAL A 154 35.85 5.15 21.69
C VAL A 154 37.20 5.89 21.78
N ASN A 155 37.19 7.24 21.71
CA ASN A 155 38.38 8.06 21.90
C ASN A 155 38.82 8.16 23.38
N HIS A 156 38.02 7.70 24.34
CA HIS A 156 38.38 7.75 25.77
C HIS A 156 39.15 6.52 26.26
N TYR A 157 39.35 5.50 25.41
CA TYR A 157 40.08 4.26 25.74
C TYR A 157 41.51 4.23 25.22
N PHE A 158 41.95 5.26 24.50
CA PHE A 158 43.34 5.42 24.06
C PHE A 158 43.90 6.74 24.62
N SER A 159 44.15 6.76 25.92
CA SER A 159 44.91 7.80 26.63
C SER A 159 45.64 7.16 27.79
#